data_AF-A0A6A5JWC0-F1
#
_entry.id   AF-A0A6A5JWC0-F1
#
_cell.length_a   1.000
_cell.length_b   1.000
_cell.length_c   1.000
_cell.angle_alpha   90.00
_cell.angle_beta   90.00
_cell.angle_gamma   90.00
#
_symmetry.space_group_name_H-M   'P 1'
#
loop_
_entity.id
_entity.type
_entity.pdbx_description
1 polymer ?
#
loop_
_entity_poly.entity_id
_entity_poly.type
_entity_poly.pdbx_seq_one_letter_code
_entity_poly.pdbx_strand_id
1 'polypeptide(L)'
;MSSLPAQLPSDREGVKPDDDESQSISHPKDSALHGGGMSETTQPGEAEACKDKLWAFISTVQNSEDGKCFDMLGSDGVWRVLHWLPTPPDRPTGVEVYDAKPMSPEMIKLYLDRLPWRQEVEDRFRGVDGRLVPQEQWIHPPPGIIPPMGTKNERLEEMRKSREERMQLEQKVERGEISKKALGPACNGVQSDYDLRPR
;
A
#
# COMPACT_ATOMS: atom_id res chain seq x y z
N MET A 1 24.40 14.61 -53.70
CA MET A 1 24.86 16.01 -53.81
C MET A 1 23.89 16.87 -53.00
N SER A 2 24.40 17.89 -52.27
CA SER A 2 23.62 18.87 -51.46
C SER A 2 22.92 18.24 -50.21
N SER A 3 23.16 18.60 -48.94
CA SER A 3 23.59 19.86 -48.28
C SER A 3 22.56 20.99 -48.46
N LEU A 4 22.04 21.70 -47.45
CA LEU A 4 22.53 22.06 -46.10
C LEU A 4 21.39 22.17 -45.03
N PRO A 5 21.72 22.25 -43.73
CA PRO A 5 20.80 22.64 -42.65
C PRO A 5 20.92 24.13 -42.23
N ALA A 6 19.88 24.70 -41.63
CA ALA A 6 19.85 26.03 -40.98
C ALA A 6 18.56 26.18 -40.11
N GLN A 7 18.45 26.97 -39.04
CA GLN A 7 19.43 27.67 -38.19
C GLN A 7 18.76 28.04 -36.84
N LEU A 8 19.57 28.25 -35.78
CA LEU A 8 19.18 28.96 -34.55
C LEU A 8 19.55 30.45 -34.66
N PRO A 9 18.80 31.32 -33.96
CA PRO A 9 19.34 32.35 -33.06
C PRO A 9 18.83 32.07 -31.63
N SER A 10 19.57 32.12 -30.52
CA SER A 10 20.69 32.95 -30.04
C SER A 10 20.32 34.38 -29.64
N ASP A 11 20.69 34.72 -28.40
CA ASP A 11 20.79 36.06 -27.80
C ASP A 11 19.43 36.76 -27.51
N ARG A 12 19.14 37.52 -26.44
CA ARG A 12 19.76 38.01 -25.18
C ARG A 12 18.61 38.59 -24.31
N GLU A 13 18.72 39.02 -23.04
CA GLU A 13 19.70 39.05 -21.94
C GLU A 13 18.85 38.91 -20.62
N GLY A 14 19.28 38.97 -19.35
CA GLY A 14 20.55 39.37 -18.73
C GLY A 14 20.42 40.45 -17.63
N VAL A 15 19.55 40.30 -16.62
CA VAL A 15 19.58 41.11 -15.37
C VAL A 15 19.30 40.22 -14.14
N LYS A 16 20.07 40.42 -13.07
CA LYS A 16 19.90 39.82 -11.73
C LYS A 16 19.96 40.95 -10.66
N PRO A 17 19.75 40.67 -9.36
CA PRO A 17 18.91 41.48 -8.49
C PRO A 17 19.65 42.65 -7.83
N ASP A 18 18.88 43.52 -7.18
CA ASP A 18 19.37 44.39 -6.10
C ASP A 18 18.56 44.13 -4.81
N ASP A 19 19.21 44.42 -3.70
CA ASP A 19 18.88 44.02 -2.33
C ASP A 19 17.98 45.02 -1.56
N ASP A 20 17.91 44.82 -0.24
CA ASP A 20 17.49 45.75 0.83
C ASP A 20 15.98 45.98 1.07
N GLU A 21 15.51 46.21 2.31
CA GLU A 21 16.21 46.26 3.61
C GLU A 21 15.29 45.74 4.75
N SER A 22 15.91 45.18 5.79
CA SER A 22 15.48 45.01 7.20
C SER A 22 14.08 45.45 7.65
N GLN A 23 13.45 44.60 8.48
CA GLN A 23 13.10 45.04 9.84
C GLN A 23 12.95 43.91 10.87
N SER A 24 13.56 44.15 12.04
CA SER A 24 13.67 43.24 13.18
C SER A 24 12.61 43.53 14.25
N ILE A 25 11.88 42.51 14.76
CA ILE A 25 11.13 42.63 16.02
C ILE A 25 11.30 41.38 16.91
N SER A 26 11.64 41.69 18.17
CA SER A 26 11.86 40.92 19.40
C SER A 26 11.17 39.55 19.66
N HIS A 27 11.90 38.65 20.32
CA HIS A 27 11.36 37.74 21.35
C HIS A 27 11.11 38.53 22.66
N PRO A 28 10.13 38.16 23.52
CA PRO A 28 10.49 37.26 24.64
C PRO A 28 9.42 36.22 25.06
N LYS A 29 9.94 35.02 25.37
CA LYS A 29 9.63 34.07 26.47
C LYS A 29 8.26 33.96 27.19
N ASP A 30 7.99 32.71 27.56
CA ASP A 30 7.18 32.17 28.67
C ASP A 30 5.66 32.38 28.59
N SER A 31 4.86 31.32 28.42
CA SER A 31 4.54 30.39 29.50
C SER A 31 3.77 29.15 29.02
N ALA A 32 3.81 28.06 29.79
CA ALA A 32 3.16 26.79 29.47
C ALA A 32 1.70 26.70 29.97
N LEU A 33 0.90 25.82 29.35
CA LEU A 33 -0.10 24.89 29.93
C LEU A 33 -0.90 24.28 28.75
N HIS A 34 -0.67 23.02 28.39
CA HIS A 34 -1.39 21.82 28.87
C HIS A 34 -2.84 21.72 28.37
N GLY A 35 -3.12 20.62 27.65
CA GLY A 35 -4.37 20.36 26.91
C GLY A 35 -4.03 19.75 25.55
N GLY A 36 -3.36 18.60 25.48
CA GLY A 36 -3.84 17.37 26.10
C GLY A 36 -4.47 16.49 25.01
N GLY A 37 -3.75 16.31 23.90
CA GLY A 37 -4.17 15.38 22.86
C GLY A 37 -4.19 13.97 23.44
N MET A 38 -5.37 13.36 23.50
CA MET A 38 -5.49 11.96 23.88
C MET A 38 -4.94 11.12 22.73
N SER A 39 -3.66 10.78 22.83
CA SER A 39 -3.10 9.61 22.14
C SER A 39 -3.84 8.39 22.67
N GLU A 40 -4.92 8.02 22.00
CA GLU A 40 -5.74 6.87 22.35
C GLU A 40 -4.85 5.63 22.32
N THR A 41 -4.47 5.19 23.50
CA THR A 41 -3.52 4.09 23.66
C THR A 41 -4.31 2.81 23.53
N THR A 42 -4.57 2.39 22.28
CA THR A 42 -5.30 1.17 21.92
C THR A 42 -4.87 0.05 22.85
N GLN A 43 -5.82 -0.52 23.59
CA GLN A 43 -5.44 -1.47 24.63
C GLN A 43 -4.86 -2.74 23.99
N PRO A 44 -3.85 -3.38 24.60
CA PRO A 44 -3.24 -4.57 24.00
C PRO A 44 -4.24 -5.68 23.64
N GLY A 45 -5.35 -5.80 24.38
CA GLY A 45 -6.42 -6.76 24.07
C GLY A 45 -7.25 -6.45 22.83
N GLU A 46 -7.40 -5.17 22.44
CA GLU A 46 -8.20 -4.78 21.28
C GLU A 46 -7.46 -5.09 19.98
N ALA A 47 -6.16 -4.81 19.94
CA ALA A 47 -5.31 -5.12 18.80
C ALA A 47 -5.20 -6.64 18.54
N GLU A 48 -5.09 -7.47 19.58
CA GLU A 48 -5.12 -8.94 19.42
C GLU A 48 -6.49 -9.45 19.00
N ALA A 49 -7.59 -8.99 19.62
CA ALA A 49 -8.95 -9.38 19.20
C ALA A 49 -9.25 -8.98 17.73
N CYS A 50 -8.65 -7.90 17.25
CA CYS A 50 -8.69 -7.50 15.84
C CYS A 50 -7.88 -8.43 14.92
N LYS A 51 -6.76 -9.00 15.39
CA LYS A 51 -6.02 -10.04 14.65
C LYS A 51 -6.84 -11.30 14.52
N ASP A 52 -7.41 -11.79 15.61
CA ASP A 52 -8.21 -13.02 15.64
C ASP A 52 -9.39 -12.93 14.68
N LYS A 53 -10.10 -11.80 14.63
CA LYS A 53 -11.22 -11.57 13.69
C LYS A 53 -10.79 -11.68 12.22
N LEU A 54 -9.70 -11.02 11.81
CA LEU A 54 -9.24 -11.07 10.41
C LEU A 54 -8.65 -12.44 10.08
N TRP A 55 -7.88 -13.04 10.99
CA TRP A 55 -7.28 -14.35 10.75
C TRP A 55 -8.35 -15.44 10.66
N ALA A 56 -9.36 -15.42 11.54
CA ALA A 56 -10.51 -16.31 11.47
C ALA A 56 -11.35 -16.09 10.20
N PHE A 57 -11.44 -14.87 9.68
CA PHE A 57 -12.06 -14.62 8.37
C PHE A 57 -11.25 -15.28 7.25
N ILE A 58 -9.96 -14.97 7.14
CA ILE A 58 -9.07 -15.46 6.07
C ILE A 58 -8.95 -16.99 6.13
N SER A 59 -8.85 -17.59 7.32
CA SER A 59 -8.76 -19.04 7.50
C SER A 59 -10.02 -19.81 7.07
N THR A 60 -11.14 -19.13 6.80
CA THR A 60 -12.34 -19.77 6.25
C THR A 60 -12.35 -19.83 4.72
N VAL A 61 -11.40 -19.17 4.05
CA VAL A 61 -11.26 -19.17 2.59
C VAL A 61 -10.44 -20.40 2.16
N GLN A 62 -10.90 -21.10 1.14
CA GLN A 62 -10.26 -22.33 0.65
C GLN A 62 -8.99 -22.00 -0.15
N ASN A 63 -8.02 -22.90 -0.08
CA ASN A 63 -6.78 -22.84 -0.86
C ASN A 63 -6.60 -24.13 -1.66
N SER A 64 -6.02 -24.03 -2.85
CA SER A 64 -5.68 -25.19 -3.67
C SER A 64 -4.65 -26.09 -2.98
N GLU A 65 -4.86 -27.41 -3.04
CA GLU A 65 -3.95 -28.43 -2.52
C GLU A 65 -2.55 -28.36 -3.14
N ASP A 66 -2.42 -27.82 -4.36
CA ASP A 66 -1.13 -27.70 -5.06
C ASP A 66 -0.26 -26.53 -4.58
N GLY A 67 -0.77 -25.71 -3.64
CA GLY A 67 -0.05 -24.58 -3.06
C GLY A 67 0.21 -23.42 -4.02
N LYS A 68 -0.39 -23.41 -5.23
CA LYS A 68 -0.21 -22.35 -6.22
C LYS A 68 -1.28 -21.27 -6.13
N CYS A 69 -1.70 -20.96 -4.90
CA CYS A 69 -2.64 -19.90 -4.58
C CYS A 69 -1.95 -18.69 -3.97
N PHE A 70 -2.57 -17.52 -4.08
CA PHE A 70 -2.19 -16.31 -3.37
C PHE A 70 -3.43 -15.44 -3.11
N ASP A 71 -3.40 -14.68 -2.02
CA ASP A 71 -4.50 -13.81 -1.62
C ASP A 71 -4.44 -12.42 -2.27
N MET A 72 -5.61 -11.83 -2.53
CA MET A 72 -5.78 -10.45 -2.94
C MET A 72 -7.07 -9.86 -2.36
N LEU A 73 -7.02 -8.65 -1.80
CA LEU A 73 -8.19 -7.81 -1.60
C LEU A 73 -8.44 -6.99 -2.87
N GLY A 74 -9.54 -7.27 -3.59
CA GLY A 74 -9.96 -6.47 -4.75
C GLY A 74 -10.43 -5.08 -4.34
N SER A 75 -10.37 -4.10 -5.25
CA SER A 75 -10.86 -2.73 -5.01
C SER A 75 -12.39 -2.66 -4.81
N ASP A 76 -13.10 -3.75 -5.07
CA ASP A 76 -14.52 -3.96 -4.79
C ASP A 76 -14.78 -4.46 -3.36
N GLY A 77 -13.74 -4.65 -2.53
CA GLY A 77 -13.88 -5.10 -1.15
C GLY A 77 -14.06 -6.61 -1.00
N VAL A 78 -13.84 -7.39 -2.06
CA VAL A 78 -13.91 -8.87 -2.02
C VAL A 78 -12.50 -9.45 -1.92
N TRP A 79 -12.27 -10.23 -0.87
CA TRP A 79 -11.06 -11.04 -0.71
C TRP A 79 -11.13 -12.24 -1.65
N ARG A 80 -10.05 -12.50 -2.39
CA ARG A 80 -9.97 -13.58 -3.38
C ARG A 80 -8.69 -14.38 -3.17
N VAL A 81 -8.83 -15.70 -3.15
CA VAL A 81 -7.73 -16.63 -3.36
C VAL A 81 -7.65 -16.87 -4.86
N LEU A 82 -6.53 -16.51 -5.46
CA LEU A 82 -6.29 -16.62 -6.89
C LEU A 82 -5.30 -17.76 -7.17
N HIS A 83 -5.63 -18.64 -8.13
CA HIS A 83 -4.77 -19.75 -8.54
C HIS A 83 -3.92 -19.37 -9.76
N TRP A 84 -2.64 -19.79 -9.76
CA TRP A 84 -1.72 -19.55 -10.88
C TRP A 84 -1.92 -20.53 -12.03
N LEU A 85 -2.43 -20.06 -13.16
CA LEU A 85 -2.60 -20.88 -14.37
C LEU A 85 -1.25 -21.17 -15.06
N PRO A 86 -1.04 -22.40 -15.58
CA PRO A 86 0.16 -22.74 -16.35
C PRO A 86 0.34 -21.82 -17.57
N THR A 87 1.37 -20.96 -17.52
CA THR A 87 1.62 -19.97 -18.56
C THR A 87 3.11 -19.99 -18.98
N PRO A 88 3.44 -19.78 -20.28
CA PRO A 88 4.82 -19.61 -20.73
C PRO A 88 5.58 -18.50 -19.98
N PRO A 89 6.91 -18.63 -19.76
CA PRO A 89 7.65 -17.69 -18.91
C PRO A 89 7.68 -16.24 -19.38
N ASP A 90 7.52 -16.04 -20.69
CA ASP A 90 7.57 -14.79 -21.46
C ASP A 90 6.19 -14.12 -21.64
N ARG A 91 5.12 -14.69 -21.08
CA ARG A 91 3.75 -14.16 -21.20
C ARG A 91 3.17 -13.74 -19.84
N PRO A 92 2.28 -12.72 -19.81
CA PRO A 92 1.50 -12.36 -18.63
C PRO A 92 0.82 -13.60 -18.07
N THR A 93 1.06 -13.93 -16.79
CA THR A 93 0.57 -15.20 -16.23
C THR A 93 -0.93 -15.14 -15.98
N GLY A 94 -1.66 -16.12 -16.50
CA GLY A 94 -3.09 -16.26 -16.21
C GLY A 94 -3.35 -16.55 -14.74
N VAL A 95 -4.45 -16.04 -14.21
CA VAL A 95 -4.96 -16.39 -12.88
C VAL A 95 -6.46 -16.61 -12.96
N GLU A 96 -6.97 -17.51 -12.12
CA GLU A 96 -8.41 -17.71 -11.92
C GLU A 96 -8.76 -17.55 -10.43
N VAL A 97 -10.01 -17.23 -10.13
CA VAL A 97 -10.49 -17.15 -8.75
C VAL A 97 -10.81 -18.56 -8.25
N TYR A 98 -10.08 -19.01 -7.24
CA TYR A 98 -10.27 -20.33 -6.62
C TYR A 98 -11.37 -20.29 -5.54
N ASP A 99 -11.31 -19.30 -4.65
CA ASP A 99 -12.36 -19.00 -3.66
C ASP A 99 -12.38 -17.49 -3.40
N ALA A 100 -13.51 -16.97 -2.92
CA ALA A 100 -13.70 -15.55 -2.69
C ALA A 100 -14.73 -15.27 -1.58
N LYS A 101 -14.46 -14.26 -0.75
CA LYS A 101 -15.39 -13.80 0.30
C LYS A 101 -15.47 -12.28 0.39
N PRO A 102 -16.67 -11.71 0.52
CA PRO A 102 -16.85 -10.28 0.71
C PRO A 102 -16.36 -9.85 2.10
N MET A 103 -15.61 -8.76 2.16
CA MET A 103 -15.28 -8.10 3.43
C MET A 103 -16.26 -6.96 3.70
N SER A 104 -16.66 -6.80 4.97
CA SER A 104 -17.34 -5.57 5.42
C SER A 104 -16.34 -4.39 5.45
N PRO A 105 -16.80 -3.13 5.50
CA PRO A 105 -15.91 -1.96 5.62
C PRO A 105 -15.01 -2.04 6.85
N GLU A 106 -15.55 -2.58 7.95
CA GLU A 106 -14.79 -2.88 9.18
C GLU A 106 -13.66 -3.88 8.91
N MET A 107 -13.93 -4.99 8.20
CA MET A 107 -12.92 -6.00 7.91
C MET A 107 -11.86 -5.50 6.90
N ILE A 108 -12.27 -4.68 5.93
CA ILE A 108 -11.34 -3.97 5.02
C ILE A 108 -10.42 -3.08 5.84
N LYS A 109 -10.96 -2.27 6.77
CA LYS A 109 -10.15 -1.44 7.68
C LYS A 109 -9.19 -2.28 8.52
N LEU A 110 -9.66 -3.36 9.14
CA LEU A 110 -8.84 -4.28 9.95
C LEU A 110 -7.69 -4.94 9.17
N TYR A 111 -7.80 -5.06 7.85
CA TYR A 111 -6.71 -5.48 6.97
C TYR A 111 -5.77 -4.32 6.61
N LEU A 112 -6.32 -3.20 6.11
CA LEU A 112 -5.54 -2.05 5.64
C LEU A 112 -4.72 -1.40 6.76
N ASP A 113 -5.27 -1.31 7.98
CA ASP A 113 -4.59 -0.76 9.16
C ASP A 113 -3.30 -1.51 9.53
N ARG A 114 -3.03 -2.70 8.96
CA ARG A 114 -1.77 -3.47 9.12
C ARG A 114 -0.72 -3.15 8.07
N LEU A 115 -1.08 -2.36 7.05
CA LEU A 115 -0.21 -1.95 5.96
C LEU A 115 0.24 -0.49 6.20
N PRO A 116 1.41 -0.06 5.66
CA PRO A 116 1.79 1.34 5.69
C PRO A 116 0.77 2.23 4.98
N TRP A 117 0.41 3.37 5.58
CA TRP A 117 -0.59 4.30 5.06
C TRP A 117 -0.21 4.85 3.69
N ARG A 118 -1.19 4.91 2.78
CA ARG A 118 -1.07 5.48 1.43
C ARG A 118 -2.41 6.13 1.05
N GLN A 119 -2.38 7.40 0.65
CA GLN A 119 -3.59 8.13 0.25
C GLN A 119 -4.33 7.42 -0.90
N GLU A 120 -3.61 6.83 -1.85
CA GLU A 120 -4.17 6.13 -3.01
C GLU A 120 -4.85 4.79 -2.65
N VAL A 121 -4.59 4.27 -1.46
CA VAL A 121 -5.26 3.09 -0.89
C VAL A 121 -6.48 3.54 -0.11
N GLU A 122 -6.38 4.58 0.71
CA GLU A 122 -7.54 5.15 1.42
C GLU A 122 -8.62 5.60 0.43
N ASP A 123 -8.24 6.41 -0.55
CA ASP A 123 -9.14 6.93 -1.58
C ASP A 123 -9.84 5.83 -2.40
N ARG A 124 -9.19 4.68 -2.55
CA ARG A 124 -9.72 3.51 -3.27
C ARG A 124 -10.76 2.74 -2.46
N PHE A 125 -10.62 2.72 -1.14
CA PHE A 125 -11.46 1.91 -0.24
C PHE A 125 -12.50 2.70 0.55
N ARG A 126 -12.49 4.04 0.48
CA ARG A 126 -13.55 4.90 1.05
C ARG A 126 -14.93 4.52 0.53
N GLY A 127 -15.83 4.15 1.45
CA GLY A 127 -17.21 3.74 1.14
C GLY A 127 -17.36 2.36 0.50
N VAL A 128 -16.30 1.57 0.37
CA VAL A 128 -16.35 0.23 -0.22
C VAL A 128 -16.91 -0.79 0.79
N ASP A 129 -17.93 -1.55 0.38
CA ASP A 129 -18.47 -2.68 1.13
C ASP A 129 -18.60 -3.89 0.18
N GLY A 130 -17.72 -4.87 0.34
CA GLY A 130 -17.71 -6.07 -0.50
C GLY A 130 -18.99 -6.90 -0.40
N ARG A 131 -19.78 -6.74 0.68
CA ARG A 131 -21.04 -7.47 0.88
C ARG A 131 -22.15 -6.99 -0.05
N LEU A 132 -21.96 -5.84 -0.71
CA LEU A 132 -22.87 -5.31 -1.73
C LEU A 132 -22.53 -5.80 -3.15
N VAL A 133 -21.40 -6.49 -3.33
CA VAL A 133 -20.99 -7.05 -4.62
C VAL A 133 -21.80 -8.32 -4.91
N PRO A 134 -22.47 -8.45 -6.09
CA PRO A 134 -23.17 -9.67 -6.48
C PRO A 134 -22.27 -10.90 -6.44
N GLN A 135 -22.81 -12.04 -5.98
CA GLN A 135 -22.03 -13.26 -5.74
C GLN A 135 -21.35 -13.79 -7.01
N GLU A 136 -21.96 -13.59 -8.18
CA GLU A 136 -21.40 -13.94 -9.48
C GLU A 136 -20.08 -13.18 -9.75
N GLN A 137 -19.96 -11.94 -9.27
CA GLN A 137 -18.77 -11.10 -9.42
C GLN A 137 -17.66 -11.44 -8.43
N TRP A 138 -17.91 -12.30 -7.43
CA TRP A 138 -16.85 -12.76 -6.53
C TRP A 138 -15.86 -13.65 -7.31
N ILE A 139 -16.38 -14.59 -8.11
CA ILE A 139 -15.59 -15.50 -8.96
C ILE A 139 -15.33 -14.91 -10.36
N HIS A 140 -16.24 -14.11 -10.89
CA HIS A 140 -16.10 -13.45 -12.20
C HIS A 140 -16.09 -11.91 -12.06
N PRO A 141 -15.03 -11.33 -11.47
CA PRO A 141 -14.95 -9.90 -11.25
C PRO A 141 -14.95 -9.11 -12.56
N PRO A 142 -15.49 -7.87 -12.58
CA PRO A 142 -15.36 -6.96 -13.70
C PRO A 142 -13.90 -6.74 -14.13
N PRO A 143 -13.64 -6.45 -15.42
CA PRO A 143 -12.30 -6.13 -15.90
C PRO A 143 -11.66 -4.99 -15.11
N GLY A 144 -10.40 -5.19 -14.68
CA GLY A 144 -9.63 -4.20 -13.92
C GLY A 144 -9.63 -4.37 -12.39
N ILE A 145 -10.53 -5.18 -11.82
CA ILE A 145 -10.49 -5.52 -10.38
C ILE A 145 -9.27 -6.39 -10.05
N ILE A 146 -9.03 -7.42 -10.86
CA ILE A 146 -7.79 -8.21 -10.83
C ILE A 146 -6.80 -7.53 -11.78
N PRO A 147 -5.70 -6.92 -11.29
CA PRO A 147 -4.67 -6.37 -12.17
C PRO A 147 -3.99 -7.48 -12.99
N PRO A 148 -3.53 -7.17 -14.22
CA PRO A 148 -2.80 -8.14 -15.03
C PRO A 148 -1.50 -8.53 -14.34
N MET A 149 -1.27 -9.84 -14.22
CA MET A 149 0.00 -10.34 -13.68
C MET A 149 1.09 -10.26 -14.73
N GLY A 150 2.27 -9.79 -14.32
CA GLY A 150 3.46 -9.76 -15.18
C GLY A 150 3.88 -11.15 -15.67
N THR A 151 4.97 -11.20 -16.43
CA THR A 151 5.60 -12.46 -16.84
C THR A 151 6.17 -13.21 -15.62
N LYS A 152 6.47 -14.51 -15.80
CA LYS A 152 7.06 -15.32 -14.72
C LYS A 152 8.42 -14.78 -14.28
N ASN A 153 9.20 -14.25 -15.24
CA ASN A 153 10.53 -13.71 -15.00
C ASN A 153 10.46 -12.39 -14.22
N GLU A 154 9.55 -11.47 -14.60
CA GLU A 154 9.35 -10.21 -13.87
C GLU A 154 8.99 -10.46 -12.41
N ARG A 155 8.02 -11.36 -12.14
CA ARG A 155 7.65 -11.71 -10.76
C ARG A 155 8.80 -12.35 -9.96
N LEU A 156 9.66 -13.13 -10.60
CA LEU A 156 10.83 -13.71 -9.94
C LEU A 156 11.85 -12.63 -9.55
N GLU A 157 12.09 -11.66 -10.44
CA GLU A 157 12.95 -10.51 -10.15
C GLU A 157 12.36 -9.58 -9.10
N GLU A 158 11.05 -9.33 -9.10
CA GLU A 158 10.35 -8.58 -8.04
C GLU A 158 10.47 -9.27 -6.68
N MET A 159 10.28 -10.60 -6.61
CA MET A 159 10.50 -11.36 -5.38
C MET A 159 11.96 -11.32 -4.91
N ARG A 160 12.92 -11.44 -5.83
CA ARG A 160 14.35 -11.33 -5.53
C ARG A 160 14.69 -9.96 -4.96
N LYS A 161 14.27 -8.89 -5.65
CA LYS A 161 14.45 -7.50 -5.23
C LYS A 161 13.82 -7.24 -3.85
N SER A 162 12.57 -7.66 -3.65
CA SER A 162 11.87 -7.50 -2.36
C SER A 162 12.59 -8.20 -1.21
N ARG A 163 13.16 -9.39 -1.46
CA ARG A 163 13.96 -10.13 -0.48
C ARG A 163 15.28 -9.43 -0.17
N GLU A 164 15.95 -8.86 -1.17
CA GLU A 164 17.19 -8.10 -1.00
C GLU A 164 16.96 -6.78 -0.27
N GLU A 165 15.90 -6.04 -0.60
CA GLU A 165 15.48 -4.82 0.10
C GLU A 165 15.17 -5.11 1.58
N ARG A 166 14.46 -6.21 1.88
CA ARG A 166 14.20 -6.64 3.26
C ARG A 166 15.48 -6.99 4.00
N MET A 167 16.39 -7.75 3.39
CA MET A 167 17.68 -8.11 3.99
C MET A 167 18.55 -6.86 4.25
N GLN A 168 18.56 -5.89 3.34
CA GLN A 168 19.25 -4.61 3.55
C GLN A 168 18.63 -3.82 4.72
N LEU A 169 17.31 -3.79 4.83
CA LEU A 169 16.62 -3.12 5.94
C LEU A 169 16.92 -3.79 7.29
N GLU A 170 16.88 -5.12 7.35
CA GLU A 170 17.29 -5.92 8.52
C GLU A 170 18.74 -5.59 8.93
N GLN A 171 19.69 -5.54 7.99
CA GLN A 171 21.08 -5.18 8.28
C GLN A 171 21.26 -3.73 8.76
N LYS A 172 20.53 -2.76 8.20
CA LYS A 172 20.57 -1.35 8.67
C LYS A 172 20.08 -1.23 10.11
N VAL A 173 19.10 -2.06 10.50
CA VAL A 173 18.59 -2.12 11.87
C VAL A 173 19.57 -2.81 12.82
N GLU A 174 20.23 -3.89 12.39
CA GLU A 174 21.29 -4.56 13.16
C GLU A 174 22.47 -3.60 13.45
N ARG A 175 22.84 -2.76 12.47
CA ARG A 175 23.86 -1.71 12.63
C ARG A 175 23.39 -0.47 13.41
N GLY A 176 22.11 -0.40 13.79
CA GLY A 176 21.54 0.74 14.52
C GLY A 176 21.32 2.01 13.67
N GLU A 177 21.48 1.95 12.34
CA GLU A 177 21.22 3.07 11.42
C GLU A 177 19.72 3.39 11.33
N ILE A 178 18.87 2.39 11.60
CA ILE A 178 17.41 2.48 11.55
C ILE A 178 16.84 1.85 12.82
N SER A 179 15.81 2.45 13.40
CA SER A 179 15.12 1.89 14.58
C SER A 179 14.36 0.61 14.22
N LYS A 180 14.32 -0.37 15.13
CA LYS A 180 13.45 -1.56 15.00
C LYS A 180 11.97 -1.23 14.77
N LYS A 181 11.49 -0.04 15.16
CA LYS A 181 10.13 0.44 14.84
C LYS A 181 9.91 0.72 13.35
N ALA A 182 10.95 1.06 12.59
CA ALA A 182 10.87 1.39 11.16
C ALA A 182 10.96 0.17 10.23
N LEU A 183 11.15 -1.04 10.76
CA LEU A 183 10.77 -2.29 10.07
C LEU A 183 9.23 -2.47 10.00
N GLY A 184 8.47 -1.61 10.69
CA GLY A 184 7.08 -1.86 11.05
C GLY A 184 6.97 -2.95 12.13
N PRO A 185 5.80 -3.09 12.78
CA PRO A 185 5.51 -4.31 13.53
C PRO A 185 5.49 -5.49 12.56
N ALA A 186 6.40 -6.46 12.75
CA ALA A 186 6.38 -7.72 12.03
C ALA A 186 5.04 -8.43 12.29
N CYS A 187 4.13 -8.37 11.30
CA CYS A 187 2.77 -8.94 11.29
C CYS A 187 1.78 -8.50 12.40
N ASN A 188 2.23 -7.75 13.42
CA ASN A 188 1.64 -7.83 14.76
C ASN A 188 1.09 -6.52 15.35
N GLY A 189 0.90 -5.45 14.57
CA GLY A 189 0.35 -4.21 15.09
C GLY A 189 -0.32 -3.35 14.01
N VAL A 190 -1.24 -2.50 14.44
CA VAL A 190 -1.78 -1.40 13.63
C VAL A 190 -0.62 -0.50 13.21
N GLN A 191 -0.37 -0.42 11.91
CA GLN A 191 0.63 0.44 11.29
C GLN A 191 0.04 1.80 10.88
N SER A 192 -1.28 1.87 10.70
CA SER A 192 -1.98 3.00 10.07
C SER A 192 -3.43 3.05 10.49
N ASP A 193 -4.03 4.23 10.45
CA ASP A 193 -5.46 4.44 10.69
C ASP A 193 -6.12 4.93 9.41
N TYR A 194 -6.61 4.00 8.59
CA TYR A 194 -7.28 4.32 7.33
C TYR A 194 -8.70 4.83 7.56
N ASP A 195 -9.03 6.02 7.04
CA ASP A 195 -10.40 6.56 7.06
C ASP A 195 -11.20 6.07 5.85
N LEU A 196 -11.97 5.00 6.03
CA LEU A 196 -12.80 4.39 4.99
C LEU A 196 -14.23 4.94 4.93
N ARG A 197 -14.56 6.01 5.65
CA ARG A 197 -15.89 6.61 5.60
C ARG A 197 -16.19 7.14 4.17
N PRO A 198 -17.45 7.06 3.70
CA PRO A 198 -17.87 7.70 2.45
C PRO A 198 -17.47 9.19 2.41
N ARG A 199 -17.23 9.70 1.21
CA ARG A 199 -16.97 11.12 0.94
C ARG A 199 -18.26 11.94 0.92
#